data_AF-A0A196QQU5-F1
#
_entry.id   AF-A0A196QQU5-F1
#
_cell.length_a   1.000
_cell.length_b   1.000
_cell.length_c   1.000
_cell.angle_alpha   90.00
_cell.angle_beta   90.00
_cell.angle_gamma   90.00
#
_symmetry.space_group_name_H-M   'P 1'
#
loop_
_entity.id
_entity.type
_entity.pdbx_description
1 polymer ?
#
loop_
_entity_poly.entity_id
_entity_poly.type
_entity_poly.pdbx_seq_one_letter_code
_entity_poly.pdbx_strand_id
1 'polypeptide(L)'
;MNLRLALSLTTILYSTVCQAQPPTLNLYTFESPPYQVASQEKGGANRISGETADTVVCAANRAGWATRIRITPQNRAIHSLERNMIDGYFAIDPSAELDNIAERSDPVALEKWYFFTGGDKAFTNNLRIGVVAGSNEEAWLEANGYAIFLSVSSPSQLLALLKRGRIDTAMMDERVMNRLRYENDSEGAQLNAHFVRYAPLYLYLSEAFVSDYPDFLGTFNRTLNSCMAGQLALSEEEERRITELSGRLLKEMNSILDIRQIIDAGPRQESFTDVMTIDSQWQALSPVATPELAALILALPGSKALQAWQLSHRGLVTEVMLVNDMGTLAAMSRLTSDYWQGDEPKFQRVIESRAPGANTGRPLYISPIRYDTSAARFQVTASAPVLSGNGEAAIGVVVIGLSIEEALSDSEKY
;
A
#
# COMPACT_ATOMS: atom_id res chain seq x y z
N MET A 1 38.01 -75.51 -5.45
CA MET A 1 38.93 -74.35 -5.53
C MET A 1 38.30 -73.31 -6.43
N ASN A 2 38.24 -72.06 -5.94
CA ASN A 2 37.81 -70.81 -6.60
C ASN A 2 36.32 -70.43 -6.57
N LEU A 3 35.90 -69.92 -5.39
CA LEU A 3 34.80 -68.98 -5.21
C LEU A 3 35.21 -67.62 -5.79
N ARG A 4 34.41 -67.02 -6.69
CA ARG A 4 34.58 -65.62 -7.14
C ARG A 4 33.69 -64.71 -6.30
N LEU A 5 34.29 -63.87 -5.48
CA LEU A 5 33.66 -62.73 -4.80
C LEU A 5 33.31 -61.66 -5.84
N ALA A 6 32.04 -61.23 -5.89
CA ALA A 6 31.64 -60.00 -6.56
C ALA A 6 31.57 -58.88 -5.52
N LEU A 7 32.52 -57.93 -5.57
CA LEU A 7 32.42 -56.67 -4.83
C LEU A 7 31.52 -55.72 -5.61
N SER A 8 30.35 -55.39 -5.06
CA SER A 8 29.49 -54.30 -5.51
C SER A 8 30.09 -52.97 -5.05
N LEU A 9 30.50 -52.14 -6.01
CA LEU A 9 31.05 -50.81 -5.80
C LEU A 9 29.90 -49.78 -5.75
N THR A 10 29.47 -49.39 -4.54
CA THR A 10 28.45 -48.35 -4.35
C THR A 10 29.10 -46.98 -4.58
N THR A 11 28.79 -46.34 -5.70
CA THR A 11 29.23 -44.98 -6.04
C THR A 11 28.32 -43.97 -5.35
N ILE A 12 28.84 -43.28 -4.34
CA ILE A 12 28.15 -42.16 -3.68
C ILE A 12 28.36 -40.92 -4.57
N LEU A 13 27.32 -40.52 -5.30
CA LEU A 13 27.27 -39.23 -5.99
C LEU A 13 27.10 -38.11 -4.97
N TYR A 14 28.18 -37.38 -4.70
CA TYR A 14 28.11 -36.08 -4.04
C TYR A 14 27.64 -35.05 -5.06
N SER A 15 26.36 -34.69 -5.01
CA SER A 15 25.84 -33.51 -5.73
C SER A 15 26.29 -32.25 -4.98
N THR A 16 27.31 -31.59 -5.52
CA THR A 16 27.69 -30.23 -5.14
C THR A 16 26.56 -29.28 -5.54
N VAL A 17 25.77 -28.82 -4.57
CA VAL A 17 24.83 -27.73 -4.78
C VAL A 17 25.64 -26.45 -4.99
N CYS A 18 25.82 -26.04 -6.24
CA CYS A 18 26.39 -24.74 -6.56
C CYS A 18 25.34 -23.67 -6.21
N GLN A 19 25.48 -22.99 -5.07
CA GLN A 19 24.71 -21.78 -4.81
C GLN A 19 25.26 -20.66 -5.72
N ALA A 20 24.61 -20.45 -6.85
CA ALA A 20 24.83 -19.25 -7.66
C ALA A 20 24.47 -18.01 -6.82
N GLN A 21 25.36 -17.02 -6.77
CA GLN A 21 25.05 -15.75 -6.12
C GLN A 21 23.90 -15.07 -6.86
N PRO A 22 22.97 -14.41 -6.14
CA PRO A 22 21.86 -13.72 -6.79
C PRO A 22 22.39 -12.62 -7.72
N PRO A 23 21.78 -12.42 -8.90
CA PRO A 23 22.13 -11.31 -9.77
C PRO A 23 21.87 -9.97 -9.06
N THR A 24 22.57 -8.92 -9.50
CA THR A 24 22.50 -7.60 -8.88
C THR A 24 21.64 -6.65 -9.69
N LEU A 25 20.60 -6.10 -9.04
CA LEU A 25 19.75 -5.03 -9.54
C LEU A 25 20.38 -3.67 -9.18
N ASN A 26 20.84 -2.94 -10.19
CA ASN A 26 21.46 -1.63 -10.04
C ASN A 26 20.38 -0.56 -10.09
N LEU A 27 20.24 0.18 -8.99
CA LEU A 27 19.16 1.13 -8.80
C LEU A 27 19.68 2.53 -8.50
N TYR A 28 18.96 3.53 -9.00
CA TYR A 28 19.05 4.90 -8.53
C TYR A 28 17.90 5.27 -7.61
N THR A 29 18.16 6.26 -6.76
CA THR A 29 17.17 6.98 -5.94
C THR A 29 17.75 8.35 -5.57
N PHE A 30 17.04 9.14 -4.77
CA PHE A 30 17.52 10.41 -4.21
C PHE A 30 17.54 10.34 -2.67
N GLU A 31 18.11 11.37 -2.02
CA GLU A 31 18.16 11.44 -0.57
C GLU A 31 16.89 12.11 -0.03
N SER A 32 16.12 11.39 0.80
CA SER A 32 14.93 11.91 1.48
C SER A 32 14.71 11.19 2.81
N PRO A 33 15.39 11.63 3.90
CA PRO A 33 15.19 11.02 5.22
C PRO A 33 13.75 11.22 5.73
N PRO A 34 13.09 10.18 6.30
CA PRO A 34 13.64 8.88 6.69
C PRO A 34 13.52 7.76 5.65
N TYR A 35 13.05 8.06 4.44
CA TYR A 35 12.73 7.09 3.39
C TYR A 35 13.97 6.52 2.69
N GLN A 36 14.91 7.39 2.33
CA GLN A 36 16.21 7.02 1.79
C GLN A 36 17.28 7.90 2.44
N VAL A 37 18.22 7.25 3.14
CA VAL A 37 19.28 7.87 3.91
C VAL A 37 20.61 7.27 3.46
N ALA A 38 21.52 8.13 3.01
CA ALA A 38 22.88 7.73 2.75
C ALA A 38 23.67 7.65 4.05
N SER A 39 24.24 6.48 4.34
CA SER A 39 25.14 6.27 5.48
C SER A 39 26.49 5.75 5.01
N GLN A 40 27.57 6.20 5.66
CA GLN A 40 28.89 5.64 5.45
C GLN A 40 29.11 4.49 6.44
N GLU A 41 29.37 3.29 5.94
CA GLU A 41 29.79 2.18 6.80
C GLU A 41 31.28 2.27 7.14
N LYS A 42 31.66 1.63 8.27
CA LYS A 42 33.06 1.39 8.64
C LYS A 42 33.68 0.43 7.61
N GLY A 43 34.21 1.00 6.53
CA GLY A 43 34.73 0.27 5.36
C GLY A 43 34.65 1.08 4.06
N GLY A 44 33.97 2.23 4.05
CA GLY A 44 33.94 3.16 2.91
C GLY A 44 32.87 2.87 1.85
N ALA A 45 32.07 1.82 2.01
CA ALA A 45 30.89 1.59 1.18
C ALA A 45 29.74 2.50 1.65
N ASN A 46 29.16 3.28 0.72
CA ASN A 46 27.90 3.99 0.98
C ASN A 46 26.76 2.97 1.00
N ARG A 47 26.09 2.83 2.14
CA ARG A 47 24.86 2.04 2.25
C ARG A 47 23.67 2.98 2.26
N ILE A 48 22.72 2.72 1.37
CA ILE A 48 21.43 3.40 1.34
C ILE A 48 20.45 2.53 2.13
N SER A 49 19.76 3.15 3.08
CA SER A 49 18.78 2.51 3.97
C SER A 49 17.64 3.48 4.24
N GLY A 50 16.59 3.02 4.90
CA GLY A 50 15.40 3.82 5.18
C GLY A 50 14.15 3.15 4.65
N GLU A 51 13.00 3.69 5.00
CA GLU A 51 11.72 3.00 4.83
C GLU A 51 11.46 2.48 3.40
N THR A 52 11.54 3.36 2.40
CA THR A 52 11.34 2.99 1.00
C THR A 52 12.51 2.16 0.46
N ALA A 53 13.74 2.49 0.84
CA ALA A 53 14.91 1.72 0.41
C ALA A 53 14.84 0.27 0.91
N ASP A 54 14.45 0.07 2.16
CA ASP A 54 14.32 -1.24 2.80
C ASP A 54 13.14 -2.03 2.20
N THR A 55 12.05 -1.36 1.81
CA THR A 55 10.95 -1.98 1.05
C THR A 55 11.42 -2.52 -0.30
N VAL A 56 12.15 -1.70 -1.07
CA VAL A 56 12.68 -2.12 -2.37
C VAL A 56 13.70 -3.24 -2.23
N VAL A 57 14.59 -3.16 -1.23
CA VAL A 57 15.56 -4.22 -0.91
C VAL A 57 14.83 -5.53 -0.53
N CYS A 58 13.82 -5.45 0.33
CA CYS A 58 13.01 -6.61 0.74
C CYS A 58 12.34 -7.28 -0.46
N ALA A 59 11.67 -6.49 -1.31
CA ALA A 59 10.94 -7.00 -2.46
C ALA A 59 11.87 -7.59 -3.54
N ALA A 60 12.99 -6.91 -3.84
CA ALA A 60 13.99 -7.41 -4.76
C ALA A 60 14.63 -8.72 -4.27
N ASN A 61 14.99 -8.81 -2.98
CA ASN A 61 15.55 -10.04 -2.40
C ASN A 61 14.56 -11.21 -2.49
N ARG A 62 13.27 -10.98 -2.24
CA ARG A 62 12.22 -12.01 -2.39
C ARG A 62 11.95 -12.38 -3.85
N ALA A 63 12.25 -11.48 -4.79
CA ALA A 63 12.29 -11.76 -6.21
C ALA A 63 13.60 -12.44 -6.68
N GLY A 64 14.55 -12.72 -5.77
CA GLY A 64 15.80 -13.41 -6.06
C GLY A 64 16.98 -12.51 -6.46
N TRP A 65 16.88 -11.21 -6.20
CA TRP A 65 17.87 -10.20 -6.61
C TRP A 65 18.51 -9.49 -5.42
N ALA A 66 19.83 -9.34 -5.46
CA ALA A 66 20.52 -8.40 -4.59
C ALA A 66 20.43 -6.98 -5.18
N THR A 67 20.47 -5.93 -4.35
CA THR A 67 20.39 -4.55 -4.84
C THR A 67 21.72 -3.80 -4.68
N ARG A 68 21.98 -2.89 -5.63
CA ARG A 68 23.04 -1.89 -5.54
C ARG A 68 22.44 -0.52 -5.79
N ILE A 69 22.25 0.26 -4.72
CA ILE A 69 21.54 1.55 -4.75
C ILE A 69 22.53 2.71 -4.75
N ARG A 70 22.30 3.73 -5.56
CA ARG A 70 23.09 4.98 -5.58
C ARG A 70 22.21 6.23 -5.59
N ILE A 71 22.58 7.23 -4.80
CA ILE A 71 21.95 8.56 -4.81
C ILE A 71 22.32 9.30 -6.09
N THR A 72 21.32 9.74 -6.84
CA THR A 72 21.47 10.40 -8.13
C THR A 72 20.40 11.49 -8.28
N PRO A 73 20.73 12.71 -8.73
CA PRO A 73 19.73 13.72 -9.04
C PRO A 73 18.70 13.22 -10.06
N GLN A 74 17.42 13.52 -9.83
CA GLN A 74 16.29 12.96 -10.57
C GLN A 74 16.45 13.02 -12.09
N ASN A 75 16.74 14.20 -12.67
CA ASN A 75 16.92 14.33 -14.12
C ASN A 75 18.03 13.43 -14.67
N ARG A 76 19.11 13.23 -13.92
CA ARG A 76 20.18 12.30 -14.32
C ARG A 76 19.72 10.86 -14.22
N ALA A 77 18.93 10.51 -13.22
CA ALA A 77 18.40 9.16 -13.07
C ALA A 77 17.45 8.80 -14.23
N ILE A 78 16.55 9.71 -14.61
CA ILE A 78 15.63 9.55 -15.74
C ILE A 78 16.42 9.35 -17.05
N HIS A 79 17.38 10.22 -17.36
CA HIS A 79 18.23 10.07 -18.55
C HIS A 79 19.07 8.78 -18.56
N SER A 80 19.51 8.30 -17.40
CA SER A 80 20.22 7.03 -17.31
C SER A 80 19.31 5.83 -17.55
N LEU A 81 18.05 5.91 -17.11
CA LEU A 81 17.04 4.90 -17.35
C LEU A 81 16.68 4.81 -18.84
N GLU A 82 16.40 5.97 -19.46
CA GLU A 82 16.13 6.11 -20.90
C GLU A 82 17.22 5.47 -21.79
N ARG A 83 18.48 5.57 -21.34
CA ARG A 83 19.65 5.05 -22.06
C ARG A 83 20.04 3.63 -21.66
N ASN A 84 19.21 2.93 -20.88
CA ASN A 84 19.50 1.58 -20.36
C ASN A 84 20.85 1.48 -19.61
N MET A 85 21.29 2.56 -18.95
CA MET A 85 22.55 2.59 -18.18
C MET A 85 22.36 2.14 -16.72
N ILE A 86 21.12 1.96 -16.30
CA ILE A 86 20.71 1.53 -14.97
C ILE A 86 19.51 0.59 -15.10
N ASP A 87 19.33 -0.34 -14.17
CA ASP A 87 18.22 -1.31 -14.22
C ASP A 87 16.91 -0.66 -13.77
N GLY A 88 16.98 0.26 -12.80
CA GLY A 88 15.81 0.99 -12.34
C GLY A 88 16.06 2.26 -11.52
N TYR A 89 14.98 3.01 -11.32
CA TYR A 89 14.93 4.23 -10.51
C TYR A 89 13.66 4.19 -9.65
N PHE A 90 13.78 4.40 -8.34
CA PHE A 90 12.65 4.28 -7.42
C PHE A 90 12.43 5.50 -6.53
N ALA A 91 11.25 5.51 -5.90
CA ALA A 91 10.69 6.57 -5.08
C ALA A 91 10.27 7.79 -5.90
N ILE A 92 9.77 7.56 -7.12
CA ILE A 92 9.34 8.63 -8.02
C ILE A 92 7.82 8.59 -8.28
N ASP A 93 7.20 9.78 -8.31
CA ASP A 93 5.80 9.96 -8.72
C ASP A 93 5.69 9.69 -10.24
N PRO A 94 4.58 9.10 -10.72
CA PRO A 94 4.49 8.74 -12.11
C PRO A 94 4.37 9.96 -13.01
N SER A 95 4.96 9.88 -14.19
CA SER A 95 4.85 10.92 -15.21
C SER A 95 4.71 10.29 -16.60
N ALA A 96 4.11 11.04 -17.52
CA ALA A 96 3.99 10.60 -18.91
C ALA A 96 5.37 10.37 -19.56
N GLU A 97 6.41 11.09 -19.13
CA GLU A 97 7.79 10.87 -19.60
C GLU A 97 8.29 9.48 -19.19
N LEU A 98 8.16 9.13 -17.90
CA LEU A 98 8.62 7.85 -17.37
C LEU A 98 7.82 6.67 -17.91
N ASP A 99 6.49 6.81 -17.98
CA ASP A 99 5.58 5.76 -18.48
C ASP A 99 5.83 5.45 -19.97
N ASN A 100 6.52 6.33 -20.71
CA ASN A 100 6.88 6.11 -22.12
C ASN A 100 8.24 5.42 -22.33
N ILE A 101 9.10 5.35 -21.30
CA ILE A 101 10.50 4.87 -21.45
C ILE A 101 10.84 3.69 -20.54
N ALA A 102 9.92 3.31 -19.65
CA ALA A 102 10.16 2.34 -18.60
C ALA A 102 8.87 1.68 -18.11
N GLU A 103 9.00 0.48 -17.56
CA GLU A 103 7.89 -0.23 -16.95
C GLU A 103 7.85 -0.01 -15.42
N ARG A 104 6.65 0.18 -14.89
CA ARG A 104 6.44 0.58 -13.49
C ARG A 104 5.98 -0.58 -12.62
N SER A 105 6.49 -0.66 -11.39
CA SER A 105 6.01 -1.56 -10.35
C SER A 105 4.65 -1.14 -9.78
N ASP A 106 4.09 -1.94 -8.87
CA ASP A 106 3.15 -1.42 -7.87
C ASP A 106 3.87 -0.43 -6.92
N PRO A 107 3.16 0.46 -6.20
CA PRO A 107 3.81 1.45 -5.34
C PRO A 107 4.74 0.82 -4.29
N VAL A 108 5.93 1.39 -4.16
CA VAL A 108 6.96 1.01 -3.17
C VAL A 108 6.94 1.91 -1.93
N ALA A 109 6.20 3.02 -1.98
CA ALA A 109 5.95 3.91 -0.86
C ALA A 109 4.66 4.71 -1.08
N LEU A 110 4.19 5.33 -0.01
CA LEU A 110 3.09 6.27 -0.01
C LEU A 110 3.48 7.48 0.84
N GLU A 111 3.68 8.63 0.19
CA GLU A 111 3.94 9.89 0.87
C GLU A 111 2.64 10.66 1.11
N LYS A 112 2.66 11.57 2.10
CA LYS A 112 1.54 12.48 2.36
C LYS A 112 2.01 13.89 2.12
N TRP A 113 1.54 14.48 1.03
CA TRP A 113 1.98 15.80 0.65
C TRP A 113 1.06 16.87 1.21
N TYR A 114 1.67 17.90 1.77
CA TYR A 114 0.98 19.02 2.36
C TYR A 114 1.55 20.34 1.85
N PHE A 115 0.68 21.32 1.79
CA PHE A 115 1.08 22.72 1.81
C PHE A 115 1.21 23.19 3.26
N PHE A 116 2.40 23.65 3.62
CA PHE A 116 2.68 24.21 4.94
C PHE A 116 2.69 25.73 4.88
N THR A 117 1.95 26.37 5.78
CA THR A 117 1.90 27.83 5.96
C THR A 117 2.35 28.21 7.36
N GLY A 118 2.71 29.48 7.59
CA GLY A 118 2.89 30.01 8.95
C GLY A 118 1.57 29.99 9.72
N GLY A 119 1.61 29.76 11.03
CA GLY A 119 0.41 29.57 11.87
C GLY A 119 -0.60 30.72 11.82
N ASP A 120 -0.15 31.94 11.50
CA ASP A 120 -0.95 33.16 11.35
C ASP A 120 -1.53 33.35 9.94
N LYS A 121 -1.17 32.51 8.97
CA LYS A 121 -1.59 32.63 7.57
C LYS A 121 -2.69 31.62 7.22
N ALA A 122 -3.77 32.13 6.64
CA ALA A 122 -4.78 31.31 5.99
C ALA A 122 -4.27 30.79 4.64
N PHE A 123 -4.66 29.57 4.29
CA PHE A 123 -4.37 29.01 2.98
C PHE A 123 -5.26 29.66 1.91
N THR A 124 -4.65 30.11 0.80
CA THR A 124 -5.35 30.73 -0.33
C THR A 124 -4.75 30.27 -1.65
N ASN A 125 -5.47 30.42 -2.75
CA ASN A 125 -5.00 29.96 -4.06
C ASN A 125 -3.85 30.79 -4.67
N ASN A 126 -3.49 31.93 -4.08
CA ASN A 126 -2.51 32.88 -4.63
C ASN A 126 -1.23 33.01 -3.78
N LEU A 127 -0.92 32.00 -2.97
CA LEU A 127 0.24 32.03 -2.09
C LEU A 127 1.55 31.87 -2.86
N ARG A 128 2.64 32.50 -2.38
CA ARG A 128 3.98 32.30 -2.94
C ARG A 128 4.49 30.91 -2.54
N ILE A 129 4.33 29.95 -3.44
CA ILE A 129 4.71 28.54 -3.24
C ILE A 129 6.22 28.40 -3.41
N GLY A 130 6.88 27.85 -2.38
CA GLY A 130 8.23 27.33 -2.46
C GLY A 130 8.23 25.80 -2.52
N VAL A 131 9.20 25.24 -3.24
CA VAL A 131 9.41 23.79 -3.38
C VAL A 131 10.89 23.47 -3.50
N VAL A 132 11.27 22.20 -3.31
CA VAL A 132 12.66 21.74 -3.54
C VAL A 132 12.86 21.47 -5.03
N ALA A 133 13.94 22.02 -5.59
CA ALA A 133 14.27 21.87 -7.00
C ALA A 133 14.57 20.40 -7.35
N GLY A 134 13.96 19.91 -8.42
CA GLY A 134 14.10 18.55 -8.93
C GLY A 134 13.41 17.48 -8.09
N SER A 135 12.43 17.85 -7.25
CA SER A 135 11.67 16.89 -6.44
C SER A 135 10.40 16.41 -7.14
N ASN A 136 9.79 15.33 -6.61
CA ASN A 136 8.49 14.85 -7.07
C ASN A 136 7.41 15.94 -6.95
N GLU A 137 7.44 16.73 -5.87
CA GLU A 137 6.49 17.81 -5.63
C GLU A 137 6.63 18.96 -6.64
N GLU A 138 7.87 19.31 -7.05
CA GLU A 138 8.08 20.31 -8.09
C GLU A 138 7.46 19.87 -9.42
N ALA A 139 7.78 18.65 -9.86
CA ALA A 139 7.24 18.09 -11.09
C ALA A 139 5.70 18.01 -11.07
N TRP A 140 5.12 17.64 -9.93
CA TRP A 140 3.66 17.58 -9.78
C TRP A 140 3.02 18.98 -9.81
N LEU A 141 3.61 19.97 -9.14
CA LEU A 141 3.12 21.36 -9.16
C LEU A 141 3.10 21.91 -10.59
N GLU A 142 4.17 21.69 -11.35
CA GLU A 142 4.27 22.10 -12.76
C GLU A 142 3.22 21.41 -13.63
N ALA A 143 3.08 20.08 -13.50
CA ALA A 143 2.10 19.29 -14.25
C ALA A 143 0.65 19.71 -13.97
N ASN A 144 0.37 20.24 -12.78
CA ASN A 144 -0.96 20.71 -12.36
C ASN A 144 -1.13 22.24 -12.49
N GLY A 145 -0.19 22.94 -13.13
CA GLY A 145 -0.33 24.35 -13.46
C GLY A 145 -0.16 25.34 -12.29
N TYR A 146 0.44 24.91 -11.19
CA TYR A 146 0.76 25.80 -10.08
C TYR A 146 1.92 26.74 -10.45
N ALA A 147 1.79 28.01 -10.08
CA ALA A 147 2.87 28.98 -10.23
C ALA A 147 3.87 28.85 -9.06
N ILE A 148 4.99 28.17 -9.32
CA ILE A 148 6.09 28.08 -8.36
C ILE A 148 6.77 29.45 -8.25
N PHE A 149 6.78 30.02 -7.04
CA PHE A 149 7.44 31.30 -6.79
C PHE A 149 8.95 31.15 -6.63
N LEU A 150 9.40 30.06 -5.98
CA LEU A 150 10.81 29.84 -5.71
C LEU A 150 11.13 28.36 -5.49
N SER A 151 12.07 27.83 -6.28
CA SER A 151 12.67 26.51 -6.03
C SER A 151 13.98 26.65 -5.25
N VAL A 152 14.20 25.77 -4.27
CA VAL A 152 15.40 25.78 -3.41
C VAL A 152 16.18 24.48 -3.50
N SER A 153 17.46 24.51 -3.13
CA SER A 153 18.34 23.34 -3.25
C SER A 153 18.22 22.34 -2.09
N SER A 154 17.57 22.70 -0.98
CA SER A 154 17.41 21.78 0.15
C SER A 154 16.13 22.01 0.96
N PRO A 155 15.60 20.95 1.60
CA PRO A 155 14.43 21.07 2.47
C PRO A 155 14.63 22.05 3.65
N SER A 156 15.82 22.08 4.27
CA SER A 156 16.11 23.02 5.37
C SER A 156 16.06 24.49 4.93
N GLN A 157 16.48 24.78 3.69
CA GLN A 157 16.34 26.13 3.12
C GLN A 157 14.87 26.49 2.92
N LEU A 158 14.06 25.54 2.46
CA LEU A 158 12.62 25.74 2.26
C LEU A 158 11.93 26.14 3.57
N LEU A 159 12.18 25.39 4.65
CA LEU A 159 11.66 25.68 5.98
C LEU A 159 12.13 27.06 6.49
N ALA A 160 13.41 27.40 6.29
CA ALA A 160 13.94 28.69 6.73
C ALA A 160 13.27 29.89 6.02
N LEU A 161 12.96 29.75 4.72
CA LEU A 161 12.25 30.78 3.97
C LEU A 161 10.80 30.93 4.39
N LEU A 162 10.12 29.81 4.68
CA LEU A 162 8.75 29.81 5.19
C LEU A 162 8.69 30.54 6.53
N LYS A 163 9.56 30.19 7.48
CA LYS A 163 9.65 30.84 8.80
C LYS A 163 9.92 32.34 8.74
N ARG A 164 10.70 32.78 7.76
CA ARG A 164 11.04 34.20 7.57
C ARG A 164 10.00 34.97 6.75
N GLY A 165 8.89 34.33 6.37
CA GLY A 165 7.84 34.93 5.52
C GLY A 165 8.31 35.28 4.12
N ARG A 166 9.43 34.71 3.65
CA ARG A 166 9.98 34.95 2.30
C ARG A 166 9.20 34.19 1.24
N ILE A 167 8.62 33.07 1.61
CA ILE A 167 7.54 32.38 0.91
C ILE A 167 6.32 32.33 1.82
N ASP A 168 5.15 32.08 1.25
CA ASP A 168 3.92 31.97 2.03
C ASP A 168 3.55 30.51 2.30
N THR A 169 3.97 29.62 1.40
CA THR A 169 3.65 28.20 1.44
C THR A 169 4.85 27.36 1.02
N ALA A 170 5.08 26.23 1.67
CA ALA A 170 6.01 25.19 1.24
C ALA A 170 5.25 23.91 0.90
N MET A 171 5.51 23.31 -0.27
CA MET A 171 5.01 21.98 -0.63
C MET A 171 6.04 20.93 -0.25
N MET A 172 5.66 19.93 0.56
CA MET A 172 6.56 18.86 1.00
C MET A 172 5.79 17.69 1.62
N ASP A 173 6.43 16.52 1.69
CA ASP A 173 6.00 15.42 2.55
C ASP A 173 5.91 15.79 4.05
N GLU A 174 4.87 15.28 4.72
CA GLU A 174 4.59 15.51 6.14
C GLU A 174 5.74 15.10 7.06
N ARG A 175 6.29 13.90 6.86
CA ARG A 175 7.29 13.33 7.76
C ARG A 175 8.64 14.00 7.56
N VAL A 176 8.98 14.37 6.32
CA VAL A 176 10.16 15.20 6.03
C VAL A 176 10.05 16.55 6.74
N MET A 177 8.91 17.25 6.61
CA MET A 177 8.69 18.53 7.29
C MET A 177 8.77 18.40 8.82
N ASN A 178 8.09 17.40 9.40
CA ASN A 178 8.08 17.18 10.84
C ASN A 178 9.48 16.86 11.40
N ARG A 179 10.27 16.08 10.68
CA ARG A 179 11.66 15.81 11.03
C ARG A 179 12.51 17.09 11.00
N LEU A 180 12.41 17.88 9.94
CA LEU A 180 13.15 19.13 9.81
C LEU A 180 12.82 20.11 10.95
N ARG A 181 11.54 20.18 11.34
CA ARG A 181 11.12 20.97 12.51
C ARG A 181 11.77 20.43 13.77
N TYR A 182 11.72 19.14 14.03
CA TYR A 182 12.33 18.56 15.22
C TYR A 182 13.85 18.80 15.30
N GLU A 183 14.57 18.69 14.19
CA GLU A 183 16.04 18.84 14.14
C GLU A 183 16.51 20.30 14.17
N ASN A 184 15.73 21.23 13.61
CA ASN A 184 16.15 22.63 13.42
C ASN A 184 15.38 23.62 14.31
N ASP A 185 14.38 23.18 15.09
CA ASP A 185 13.49 24.07 15.82
C ASP A 185 13.44 23.77 17.33
N SER A 186 14.28 24.47 18.08
CA SER A 186 14.13 24.57 19.54
C SER A 186 13.07 25.61 19.96
N GLU A 187 12.50 26.41 19.04
CA GLU A 187 11.66 27.59 19.33
C GLU A 187 10.31 27.66 18.55
N GLY A 188 9.64 26.53 18.33
CA GLY A 188 8.17 26.50 18.30
C GLY A 188 7.44 27.32 17.23
N ALA A 189 7.94 27.42 16.00
CA ALA A 189 7.13 28.02 14.93
C ALA A 189 5.91 27.10 14.65
N GLN A 190 4.72 27.61 14.96
CA GLN A 190 3.47 26.93 14.60
C GLN A 190 3.31 27.02 13.08
N LEU A 191 3.22 25.86 12.43
CA LEU A 191 2.87 25.76 11.02
C LEU A 191 1.46 25.17 10.93
N ASN A 192 0.69 25.66 9.97
CA ASN A 192 -0.54 24.98 9.56
C ASN A 192 -0.20 24.08 8.38
N ALA A 193 -0.83 22.92 8.31
CA ALA A 193 -0.68 21.95 7.24
C ALA A 193 -2.02 21.79 6.52
N HIS A 194 -1.99 21.84 5.19
CA HIS A 194 -3.15 21.67 4.33
C HIS A 194 -2.88 20.47 3.42
N PHE A 195 -3.63 19.39 3.58
CA PHE A 195 -3.40 18.17 2.80
C PHE A 195 -3.61 18.45 1.32
N VAL A 196 -2.72 17.89 0.51
CA VAL A 196 -2.81 17.97 -0.95
C VAL A 196 -3.24 16.63 -1.51
N ARG A 197 -2.45 15.59 -1.23
CA ARG A 197 -2.70 14.24 -1.73
C ARG A 197 -1.88 13.19 -1.01
N TYR A 198 -2.31 11.94 -1.16
CA TYR A 198 -1.43 10.80 -1.04
C TYR A 198 -0.68 10.62 -2.35
N ALA A 199 0.65 10.52 -2.27
CA ALA A 199 1.51 10.34 -3.43
C ALA A 199 2.06 8.90 -3.44
N PRO A 200 1.49 7.98 -4.25
CA PRO A 200 2.07 6.67 -4.48
C PRO A 200 3.39 6.84 -5.24
N LEU A 201 4.48 6.30 -4.70
CA LEU A 201 5.78 6.35 -5.36
C LEU A 201 6.19 4.97 -5.86
N TYR A 202 6.84 4.91 -7.00
CA TYR A 202 7.07 3.68 -7.74
C TYR A 202 8.54 3.35 -7.96
N LEU A 203 8.81 2.11 -8.33
CA LEU A 203 10.04 1.70 -9.02
C LEU A 203 9.74 1.62 -10.51
N TYR A 204 10.51 2.35 -11.31
CA TYR A 204 10.56 2.21 -12.76
C TYR A 204 11.77 1.37 -13.14
N LEU A 205 11.57 0.40 -14.02
CA LEU A 205 12.58 -0.48 -14.58
C LEU A 205 12.77 -0.17 -16.05
N SER A 206 14.02 -0.25 -16.53
CA SER A 206 14.31 -0.05 -17.94
C SER A 206 13.66 -1.14 -18.80
N GLU A 207 13.26 -0.79 -20.03
CA GLU A 207 12.69 -1.76 -20.98
C GLU A 207 13.63 -2.94 -21.22
N ALA A 208 14.95 -2.70 -21.25
CA ALA A 208 15.94 -3.74 -21.39
C ALA A 208 15.87 -4.76 -20.24
N PHE A 209 15.78 -4.28 -18.99
CA PHE A 209 15.71 -5.15 -17.83
C PHE A 209 14.43 -6.00 -17.83
N VAL A 210 13.28 -5.39 -18.12
CA VAL A 210 12.00 -6.13 -18.12
C VAL A 210 11.92 -7.13 -19.27
N SER A 211 12.48 -6.80 -20.43
CA SER A 211 12.60 -7.72 -21.56
C SER A 211 13.47 -8.94 -21.21
N ASP A 212 14.58 -8.74 -20.49
CA ASP A 212 15.49 -9.82 -20.11
C ASP A 212 14.94 -10.67 -18.95
N TYR A 213 14.08 -10.08 -18.09
CA TYR A 213 13.55 -10.71 -16.87
C TYR A 213 12.04 -10.49 -16.69
N PRO A 214 11.19 -11.06 -17.56
CA PRO A 214 9.74 -10.78 -17.59
C PRO A 214 9.00 -11.17 -16.31
N ASP A 215 9.51 -12.15 -15.55
CA ASP A 215 8.88 -12.61 -14.30
C ASP A 215 9.22 -11.72 -13.08
N PHE A 216 10.17 -10.80 -13.21
CA PHE A 216 10.67 -9.98 -12.09
C PHE A 216 9.55 -9.12 -11.51
N LEU A 217 8.88 -8.30 -12.33
CA LEU A 217 7.87 -7.34 -11.87
C LEU A 217 6.71 -8.04 -11.14
N GLY A 218 6.20 -9.14 -11.70
CA GLY A 218 5.13 -9.91 -11.06
C GLY A 218 5.55 -10.45 -9.70
N THR A 219 6.79 -10.95 -9.58
CA THR A 219 7.30 -11.47 -8.30
C THR A 219 7.60 -10.37 -7.29
N PHE A 220 8.16 -9.25 -7.75
CA PHE A 220 8.42 -8.06 -6.95
C PHE A 220 7.10 -7.52 -6.37
N ASN A 221 6.11 -7.26 -7.22
CA ASN A 221 4.82 -6.67 -6.83
C ASN A 221 4.07 -7.52 -5.79
N ARG A 222 4.04 -8.86 -5.95
CA ARG A 222 3.39 -9.77 -4.99
C ARG A 222 3.96 -9.70 -3.57
N THR A 223 5.18 -9.19 -3.40
CA THR A 223 5.85 -9.14 -2.10
C THR A 223 5.70 -7.78 -1.40
N LEU A 224 5.35 -6.72 -2.13
CA LEU A 224 5.38 -5.33 -1.65
C LEU A 224 4.51 -5.11 -0.42
N ASN A 225 3.26 -5.59 -0.41
CA ASN A 225 2.36 -5.43 0.75
C ASN A 225 2.96 -6.00 2.04
N SER A 226 3.71 -7.11 1.95
CA SER A 226 4.37 -7.69 3.13
C SER A 226 5.67 -6.98 3.51
N CYS A 227 6.37 -6.39 2.54
CA CYS A 227 7.59 -5.62 2.77
C CYS A 227 7.29 -4.22 3.33
N MET A 228 6.14 -3.64 3.02
CA MET A 228 5.63 -2.36 3.56
C MET A 228 4.88 -2.51 4.89
N ALA A 229 4.74 -3.72 5.41
CA ALA A 229 3.95 -3.97 6.61
C ALA A 229 4.49 -3.15 7.81
N GLY A 230 3.61 -2.34 8.41
CA GLY A 230 3.94 -1.47 9.54
C GLY A 230 4.50 -0.10 9.17
N GLN A 231 4.75 0.17 7.89
CA GLN A 231 5.20 1.49 7.40
C GLN A 231 4.01 2.42 7.09
N LEU A 232 2.88 1.85 6.66
CA LEU A 232 1.68 2.58 6.23
C LEU A 232 0.59 2.59 7.31
N ALA A 233 0.89 3.25 8.43
CA ALA A 233 -0.07 3.44 9.52
C ALA A 233 -0.91 4.72 9.33
N LEU A 234 -2.17 4.65 9.73
CA LEU A 234 -3.02 5.83 9.90
C LEU A 234 -2.52 6.66 11.09
N SER A 235 -2.58 7.99 10.98
CA SER A 235 -2.50 8.87 12.14
C SER A 235 -3.74 8.72 13.02
N GLU A 236 -3.68 9.20 14.26
CA GLU A 236 -4.85 9.17 15.17
C GLU A 236 -6.05 9.94 14.58
N GLU A 237 -5.80 11.03 13.87
CA GLU A 237 -6.85 11.81 13.22
C GLU A 237 -7.45 11.06 12.02
N GLU A 238 -6.61 10.45 11.19
CA GLU A 238 -7.07 9.64 10.06
C GLU A 238 -7.88 8.43 10.54
N GLU A 239 -7.40 7.70 11.57
CA GLU A 239 -8.12 6.57 12.16
C GLU A 239 -9.50 7.01 12.67
N ARG A 240 -9.57 8.16 13.36
CA ARG A 240 -10.85 8.72 13.83
C ARG A 240 -11.79 9.04 12.66
N ARG A 241 -11.31 9.74 11.63
CA ARG A 241 -12.11 10.11 10.45
C ARG A 241 -12.62 8.88 9.71
N ILE A 242 -11.74 7.91 9.46
CA ILE A 242 -12.10 6.65 8.81
C ILE A 242 -13.12 5.88 9.65
N THR A 243 -12.97 5.85 10.98
CA THR A 243 -13.93 5.20 11.88
C THR A 243 -15.32 5.86 11.80
N GLU A 244 -15.39 7.19 11.86
CA GLU A 244 -16.64 7.95 11.76
C GLU A 244 -17.32 7.75 10.40
N LEU A 245 -16.54 7.81 9.31
CA LEU A 245 -17.03 7.57 7.95
C LEU A 245 -17.58 6.13 7.80
N SER A 246 -16.80 5.15 8.25
CA SER A 246 -17.18 3.73 8.19
C SER A 246 -18.47 3.47 8.99
N GLY A 247 -18.60 4.06 10.17
CA GLY A 247 -19.81 3.97 10.98
C GLY A 247 -21.05 4.52 10.27
N ARG A 248 -20.92 5.65 9.55
CA ARG A 248 -22.01 6.21 8.74
C ARG A 248 -22.38 5.29 7.57
N LEU A 249 -21.40 4.83 6.81
CA LEU A 249 -21.60 3.95 5.65
C LEU A 249 -22.25 2.63 6.04
N LEU A 250 -21.79 1.99 7.11
CA LEU A 250 -22.38 0.74 7.61
C LEU A 250 -23.82 0.93 8.10
N LYS A 251 -24.11 2.05 8.76
CA LYS A 251 -25.47 2.39 9.20
C LYS A 251 -26.40 2.62 7.99
N GLU A 252 -25.92 3.32 6.97
CA GLU A 252 -26.66 3.53 5.72
C GLU A 252 -26.95 2.20 5.02
N MET A 253 -25.92 1.38 4.81
CA MET A 253 -26.07 0.07 4.16
C MET A 253 -27.08 -0.81 4.90
N ASN A 254 -26.99 -0.89 6.24
CA ASN A 254 -27.93 -1.65 7.07
C ASN A 254 -29.37 -1.11 7.05
N SER A 255 -29.59 0.13 6.60
CA SER A 255 -30.94 0.71 6.44
C SER A 255 -31.59 0.35 5.11
N ILE A 256 -30.80 -0.10 4.13
CA ILE A 256 -31.24 -0.40 2.76
C ILE A 256 -31.22 -1.91 2.51
N LEU A 257 -30.25 -2.62 3.07
CA LEU A 257 -30.02 -4.04 2.86
C LEU A 257 -30.27 -4.85 4.14
N ASP A 258 -30.96 -5.98 4.02
CA ASP A 258 -31.01 -6.98 5.09
C ASP A 258 -29.74 -7.83 5.06
N ILE A 259 -28.68 -7.33 5.69
CA ILE A 259 -27.38 -8.00 5.75
C ILE A 259 -27.47 -9.39 6.37
N ARG A 260 -28.37 -9.61 7.33
CA ARG A 260 -28.56 -10.92 7.97
C ARG A 260 -29.12 -11.92 6.97
N GLN A 261 -30.18 -11.52 6.27
CA GLN A 261 -30.76 -12.35 5.21
C GLN A 261 -29.75 -12.67 4.11
N ILE A 262 -28.89 -11.72 3.74
CA ILE A 262 -27.85 -11.96 2.73
C ILE A 262 -26.83 -12.99 3.22
N ILE A 263 -26.39 -12.91 4.48
CA ILE A 263 -25.48 -13.90 5.06
C ILE A 263 -26.13 -15.29 5.09
N ASP A 264 -27.38 -15.37 5.52
CA ASP A 264 -28.12 -16.64 5.62
C ASP A 264 -28.37 -17.30 4.25
N ALA A 265 -28.50 -16.50 3.19
CA ALA A 265 -28.68 -16.98 1.82
C ALA A 265 -27.36 -17.37 1.12
N GLY A 266 -26.21 -17.05 1.72
CA GLY A 266 -24.89 -17.39 1.19
C GLY A 266 -24.55 -18.88 1.32
N PRO A 267 -23.52 -19.36 0.61
CA PRO A 267 -23.08 -20.75 0.73
C PRO A 267 -22.58 -21.06 2.14
N ARG A 268 -22.81 -22.30 2.58
CA ARG A 268 -22.24 -22.85 3.81
C ARG A 268 -21.62 -24.21 3.51
N GLN A 269 -20.45 -24.45 4.09
CA GLN A 269 -19.73 -25.71 3.98
C GLN A 269 -19.99 -26.56 5.22
N GLU A 270 -19.93 -27.88 5.06
CA GLU A 270 -20.18 -28.83 6.15
C GLU A 270 -18.99 -28.97 7.09
N SER A 271 -17.76 -28.81 6.57
CA SER A 271 -16.53 -28.98 7.34
C SER A 271 -15.47 -27.95 7.01
N PHE A 272 -14.56 -27.73 7.96
CA PHE A 272 -13.38 -26.89 7.76
C PHE A 272 -12.46 -27.43 6.65
N THR A 273 -12.39 -28.75 6.46
CA THR A 273 -11.62 -29.38 5.38
C THR A 273 -12.15 -28.97 4.00
N ASP A 274 -13.48 -28.89 3.85
CA ASP A 274 -14.09 -28.44 2.59
C ASP A 274 -13.77 -26.97 2.35
N VAL A 275 -13.82 -26.14 3.40
CA VAL A 275 -13.44 -24.73 3.32
C VAL A 275 -12.01 -24.59 2.81
N MET A 276 -11.04 -25.30 3.40
CA MET A 276 -9.63 -25.22 2.99
C MET A 276 -9.39 -25.74 1.57
N THR A 277 -10.16 -26.75 1.15
CA THR A 277 -10.08 -27.30 -0.21
C THR A 277 -10.56 -26.29 -1.24
N ILE A 278 -11.72 -25.68 -0.99
CA ILE A 278 -12.29 -24.63 -1.84
C ILE A 278 -11.36 -23.42 -1.87
N ASP A 279 -10.84 -23.01 -0.72
CA ASP A 279 -9.95 -21.86 -0.60
C ASP A 279 -8.66 -22.03 -1.41
N SER A 280 -8.02 -23.20 -1.31
CA SER A 280 -6.81 -23.52 -2.10
C SER A 280 -7.07 -23.46 -3.60
N GLN A 281 -8.23 -23.96 -4.06
CA GLN A 281 -8.62 -23.89 -5.47
C GLN A 281 -8.92 -22.45 -5.90
N TRP A 282 -9.58 -21.69 -5.03
CA TRP A 282 -9.91 -20.29 -5.28
C TRP A 282 -8.66 -19.45 -5.47
N GLN A 283 -7.69 -19.55 -4.55
CA GLN A 283 -6.42 -18.82 -4.61
C GLN A 283 -5.60 -19.15 -5.87
N ALA A 284 -5.62 -20.41 -6.32
CA ALA A 284 -4.92 -20.82 -7.54
C ALA A 284 -5.56 -20.26 -8.82
N LEU A 285 -6.89 -20.09 -8.82
CA LEU A 285 -7.65 -19.70 -10.01
C LEU A 285 -7.91 -18.19 -10.10
N SER A 286 -8.18 -17.51 -8.98
CA SER A 286 -8.58 -16.10 -8.93
C SER A 286 -7.65 -15.12 -9.68
N PRO A 287 -6.32 -15.36 -9.81
CA PRO A 287 -5.46 -14.48 -10.58
C PRO A 287 -5.65 -14.58 -12.10
N VAL A 288 -6.21 -15.69 -12.61
CA VAL A 288 -6.30 -15.99 -14.05
C VAL A 288 -7.72 -16.20 -14.54
N ALA A 289 -8.65 -16.57 -13.66
CA ALA A 289 -10.04 -16.85 -13.97
C ALA A 289 -10.92 -16.69 -12.73
N THR A 290 -12.23 -16.52 -12.93
CA THR A 290 -13.19 -16.54 -11.81
C THR A 290 -13.52 -17.98 -11.44
N PRO A 291 -13.26 -18.43 -10.19
CA PRO A 291 -13.66 -19.76 -9.72
C PRO A 291 -15.18 -19.98 -9.84
N GLU A 292 -15.63 -21.23 -10.01
CA GLU A 292 -17.06 -21.54 -10.18
C GLU A 292 -17.91 -21.06 -8.98
N LEU A 293 -17.48 -21.38 -7.76
CA LEU A 293 -18.16 -20.90 -6.55
C LEU A 293 -18.14 -19.38 -6.45
N ALA A 294 -17.05 -18.73 -6.88
CA ALA A 294 -16.98 -17.26 -6.91
C ALA A 294 -18.01 -16.66 -7.85
N ALA A 295 -18.17 -17.24 -9.04
CA ALA A 295 -19.19 -16.83 -10.00
C ALA A 295 -20.61 -17.01 -9.44
N LEU A 296 -20.87 -18.12 -8.74
CA LEU A 296 -22.15 -18.36 -8.07
C LEU A 296 -22.42 -17.32 -6.97
N ILE A 297 -21.44 -17.04 -6.09
CA ILE A 297 -21.58 -16.03 -5.04
C ILE A 297 -21.82 -14.65 -5.66
N LEU A 298 -21.06 -14.25 -6.70
CA LEU A 298 -21.24 -12.96 -7.39
C LEU A 298 -22.60 -12.81 -8.10
N ALA A 299 -23.26 -13.93 -8.42
CA ALA A 299 -24.57 -13.96 -9.04
C ALA A 299 -25.71 -13.86 -8.01
N LEU A 300 -25.45 -14.06 -6.72
CA LEU A 300 -26.47 -13.97 -5.67
C LEU A 300 -27.12 -12.57 -5.64
N PRO A 301 -28.44 -12.48 -5.37
CA PRO A 301 -29.13 -11.19 -5.24
C PRO A 301 -28.47 -10.27 -4.22
N GLY A 302 -28.01 -10.83 -3.10
CA GLY A 302 -27.26 -10.09 -2.08
C GLY A 302 -25.97 -9.48 -2.62
N SER A 303 -25.14 -10.27 -3.30
CA SER A 303 -23.91 -9.79 -3.96
C SER A 303 -24.18 -8.70 -5.00
N LYS A 304 -25.25 -8.83 -5.79
CA LYS A 304 -25.67 -7.78 -6.73
C LYS A 304 -26.11 -6.50 -6.02
N ALA A 305 -26.80 -6.62 -4.89
CA ALA A 305 -27.18 -5.47 -4.08
C ALA A 305 -25.95 -4.78 -3.45
N LEU A 306 -24.98 -5.56 -2.93
CA LEU A 306 -23.70 -5.01 -2.43
C LEU A 306 -22.92 -4.29 -3.52
N GLN A 307 -22.84 -4.88 -4.72
CA GLN A 307 -22.19 -4.26 -5.87
C GLN A 307 -22.89 -2.94 -6.27
N ALA A 308 -24.22 -2.93 -6.32
CA ALA A 308 -24.97 -1.72 -6.63
C ALA A 308 -24.76 -0.63 -5.57
N TRP A 309 -24.76 -1.00 -4.29
CA TRP A 309 -24.47 -0.08 -3.19
C TRP A 309 -23.04 0.46 -3.27
N GLN A 310 -22.04 -0.39 -3.51
CA GLN A 310 -20.65 0.01 -3.73
C GLN A 310 -20.53 1.04 -4.87
N LEU A 311 -21.12 0.75 -6.04
CA LEU A 311 -21.07 1.63 -7.21
C LEU A 311 -21.73 3.01 -6.96
N SER A 312 -22.73 3.07 -6.07
CA SER A 312 -23.37 4.34 -5.70
C SER A 312 -22.46 5.29 -4.93
N HIS A 313 -21.36 4.78 -4.34
CA HIS A 313 -20.38 5.56 -3.57
C HIS A 313 -19.17 6.05 -4.38
N ARG A 314 -19.28 6.06 -5.72
CA ARG A 314 -18.36 6.77 -6.65
C ARG A 314 -16.86 6.65 -6.32
N GLY A 315 -16.38 5.44 -6.07
CA GLY A 315 -14.94 5.17 -5.88
C GLY A 315 -14.46 5.26 -4.42
N LEU A 316 -15.26 5.81 -3.51
CA LEU A 316 -14.97 5.81 -2.07
C LEU A 316 -14.98 4.37 -1.53
N VAL A 317 -16.05 3.62 -1.80
CA VAL A 317 -16.16 2.21 -1.42
C VAL A 317 -15.56 1.36 -2.54
N THR A 318 -14.50 0.62 -2.23
CA THR A 318 -13.72 -0.15 -3.21
C THR A 318 -14.18 -1.60 -3.32
N GLU A 319 -14.68 -2.12 -2.20
CA GLU A 319 -15.20 -3.47 -2.06
C GLU A 319 -16.09 -3.57 -0.82
N VAL A 320 -16.96 -4.58 -0.85
CA VAL A 320 -17.82 -5.00 0.26
C VAL A 320 -17.88 -6.52 0.27
N MET A 321 -17.67 -7.10 1.44
CA MET A 321 -17.74 -8.53 1.70
C MET A 321 -18.63 -8.79 2.90
N LEU A 322 -19.40 -9.86 2.83
CA LEU A 322 -20.11 -10.43 3.96
C LEU A 322 -19.53 -11.81 4.24
N VAL A 323 -18.95 -11.97 5.42
CA VAL A 323 -18.28 -13.18 5.89
C VAL A 323 -19.18 -13.82 6.94
N ASN A 324 -19.51 -15.10 6.81
CA ASN A 324 -20.30 -15.82 7.81
C ASN A 324 -19.46 -16.19 9.05
N ASP A 325 -20.11 -16.74 10.07
CA ASP A 325 -19.50 -17.23 11.32
C ASP A 325 -18.39 -18.31 11.14
N MET A 326 -18.32 -19.00 10.01
CA MET A 326 -17.22 -19.92 9.68
C MET A 326 -16.00 -19.21 9.08
N GLY A 327 -16.07 -17.88 8.92
CA GLY A 327 -15.05 -17.10 8.25
C GLY A 327 -15.10 -17.22 6.72
N THR A 328 -16.18 -17.72 6.12
CA THR A 328 -16.27 -17.89 4.66
C THR A 328 -17.15 -16.83 3.99
N LEU A 329 -16.88 -16.52 2.73
CA LEU A 329 -17.66 -15.52 1.98
C LEU A 329 -19.10 -15.99 1.74
N ALA A 330 -20.06 -15.24 2.31
CA ALA A 330 -21.49 -15.42 2.07
C ALA A 330 -21.97 -14.57 0.88
N ALA A 331 -21.42 -13.36 0.74
CA ALA A 331 -21.66 -12.48 -0.40
C ALA A 331 -20.47 -11.54 -0.63
N MET A 332 -20.28 -11.09 -1.87
CA MET A 332 -19.22 -10.16 -2.23
C MET A 332 -19.62 -9.29 -3.41
N SER A 333 -19.21 -8.03 -3.37
CA SER A 333 -19.46 -7.04 -4.44
C SER A 333 -18.55 -7.21 -5.65
N ARG A 334 -17.39 -7.86 -5.47
CA ARG A 334 -16.37 -8.17 -6.48
C ARG A 334 -15.57 -9.40 -6.05
N LEU A 335 -14.80 -9.96 -6.99
CA LEU A 335 -13.96 -11.13 -6.77
C LEU A 335 -12.86 -10.83 -5.73
N THR A 336 -12.70 -11.72 -4.76
CA THR A 336 -11.63 -11.72 -3.75
C THR A 336 -10.49 -12.66 -4.15
N SER A 337 -9.33 -12.50 -3.51
CA SER A 337 -8.16 -13.38 -3.69
C SER A 337 -8.40 -14.82 -3.26
N ASP A 338 -9.24 -14.99 -2.24
CA ASP A 338 -9.43 -16.20 -1.45
C ASP A 338 -10.89 -16.28 -0.95
N TYR A 339 -11.32 -17.48 -0.55
CA TYR A 339 -12.69 -17.77 -0.13
C TYR A 339 -12.85 -17.70 1.39
N TRP A 340 -11.84 -18.19 2.11
CA TRP A 340 -11.79 -18.14 3.56
C TRP A 340 -11.13 -16.84 3.99
N GLN A 341 -11.77 -16.14 4.91
CA GLN A 341 -11.34 -14.84 5.45
C GLN A 341 -11.15 -14.93 6.97
N GLY A 342 -11.29 -16.13 7.54
CA GLY A 342 -11.30 -16.36 8.99
C GLY A 342 -9.92 -16.27 9.65
N ASP A 343 -8.86 -16.37 8.86
CA ASP A 343 -7.47 -16.14 9.27
C ASP A 343 -7.09 -14.65 9.25
N GLU A 344 -7.89 -13.81 8.60
CA GLU A 344 -7.56 -12.40 8.44
C GLU A 344 -7.87 -11.55 9.69
N PRO A 345 -7.03 -10.55 10.01
CA PRO A 345 -7.28 -9.62 11.12
C PRO A 345 -8.65 -8.94 11.03
N LYS A 346 -9.13 -8.66 9.81
CA LYS A 346 -10.42 -8.01 9.55
C LYS A 346 -11.62 -8.84 10.04
N PHE A 347 -11.45 -10.16 10.20
CA PHE A 347 -12.43 -11.06 10.79
C PHE A 347 -12.10 -11.34 12.26
N GLN A 348 -10.88 -11.82 12.54
CA GLN A 348 -10.45 -12.27 13.87
C GLN A 348 -10.66 -11.18 14.93
N ARG A 349 -10.20 -9.95 14.66
CA ARG A 349 -10.29 -8.85 15.62
C ARG A 349 -11.74 -8.48 15.95
N VAL A 350 -12.63 -8.60 14.98
CA VAL A 350 -14.07 -8.34 15.18
C VAL A 350 -14.70 -9.42 16.06
N ILE A 351 -14.43 -10.69 15.77
CA ILE A 351 -14.97 -11.81 16.56
C ILE A 351 -14.39 -11.80 17.99
N GLU A 352 -13.09 -11.59 18.14
CA GLU A 352 -12.41 -11.45 19.45
C GLU A 352 -12.98 -10.31 20.28
N SER A 353 -13.29 -9.16 19.67
CA SER A 353 -13.88 -8.01 20.35
C SER A 353 -15.25 -8.31 20.99
N ARG A 354 -15.90 -9.41 20.57
CA ARG A 354 -17.21 -9.86 21.05
C ARG A 354 -17.15 -11.12 21.91
N ALA A 355 -15.97 -11.67 22.16
CA ALA A 355 -15.82 -12.80 23.06
C ALA A 355 -16.33 -12.45 24.48
N PRO A 356 -16.94 -13.40 25.21
CA PRO A 356 -17.38 -13.15 26.58
C PRO A 356 -16.25 -12.58 27.45
N GLY A 357 -16.47 -11.41 28.05
CA GLY A 357 -15.45 -10.70 28.87
C GLY A 357 -14.56 -9.72 28.09
N ALA A 358 -14.69 -9.63 26.77
CA ALA A 358 -14.01 -8.61 25.97
C ALA A 358 -14.63 -7.23 26.24
N ASN A 359 -13.85 -6.33 26.82
CA ASN A 359 -14.27 -4.97 27.18
C ASN A 359 -13.59 -3.96 26.25
N THR A 360 -13.74 -4.15 24.94
CA THR A 360 -12.96 -3.38 23.95
C THR A 360 -13.63 -2.06 23.56
N GLY A 361 -14.95 -1.90 23.80
CA GLY A 361 -15.69 -0.65 23.54
C GLY A 361 -15.69 -0.16 22.09
N ARG A 362 -14.94 -0.80 21.18
CA ARG A 362 -14.77 -0.42 19.78
C ARG A 362 -15.62 -1.33 18.90
N PRO A 363 -16.72 -0.83 18.30
CA PRO A 363 -17.62 -1.65 17.49
C PRO A 363 -17.05 -1.99 16.10
N LEU A 364 -15.92 -1.37 15.73
CA LEU A 364 -15.31 -1.44 14.41
C LEU A 364 -13.82 -1.77 14.52
N TYR A 365 -13.35 -2.59 13.59
CA TYR A 365 -11.93 -2.79 13.32
C TYR A 365 -11.56 -2.01 12.05
N ILE A 366 -10.49 -1.21 12.13
CA ILE A 366 -9.90 -0.51 10.97
C ILE A 366 -8.54 -1.13 10.69
N SER A 367 -8.29 -1.57 9.45
CA SER A 367 -6.99 -2.11 9.06
C SER A 367 -5.96 -1.00 8.83
N PRO A 368 -4.66 -1.33 8.84
CA PRO A 368 -3.63 -0.49 8.25
C PRO A 368 -3.92 -0.21 6.76
N ILE A 369 -3.26 0.80 6.21
CA ILE A 369 -3.31 1.12 4.78
C ILE A 369 -2.59 0.01 4.00
N ARG A 370 -3.19 -0.44 2.90
CA ARG A 370 -2.63 -1.44 1.98
C ARG A 370 -2.89 -1.05 0.54
N TYR A 371 -2.01 -1.45 -0.37
CA TYR A 371 -2.26 -1.29 -1.80
C TYR A 371 -3.07 -2.48 -2.32
N ASP A 372 -4.23 -2.21 -2.92
CA ASP A 372 -4.97 -3.19 -3.70
C ASP A 372 -4.52 -3.09 -5.16
N THR A 373 -3.69 -4.05 -5.59
CA THR A 373 -3.21 -4.17 -6.98
C THR A 373 -4.36 -4.26 -7.97
N SER A 374 -5.47 -4.91 -7.63
CA SER A 374 -6.59 -5.10 -8.55
C SER A 374 -7.42 -3.84 -8.77
N ALA A 375 -7.43 -2.92 -7.79
CA ALA A 375 -8.08 -1.62 -7.90
C ALA A 375 -7.11 -0.44 -8.12
N ALA A 376 -5.81 -0.75 -8.23
CA ALA A 376 -4.69 0.17 -8.36
C ALA A 376 -4.75 1.37 -7.38
N ARG A 377 -5.07 1.10 -6.11
CA ARG A 377 -5.29 2.15 -5.11
C ARG A 377 -4.89 1.72 -3.71
N PHE A 378 -4.58 2.70 -2.88
CA PHE A 378 -4.43 2.49 -1.44
C PHE A 378 -5.79 2.47 -0.76
N GLN A 379 -6.01 1.45 0.06
CA GLN A 379 -7.25 1.26 0.79
C GLN A 379 -7.03 0.87 2.25
N VAL A 380 -8.05 1.12 3.04
CA VAL A 380 -8.24 0.55 4.38
C VAL A 380 -9.51 -0.26 4.38
N THR A 381 -9.57 -1.28 5.22
CA THR A 381 -10.77 -2.06 5.46
C THR A 381 -11.36 -1.69 6.81
N ALA A 382 -12.68 -1.53 6.84
CA ALA A 382 -13.44 -1.37 8.06
C ALA A 382 -14.37 -2.57 8.23
N SER A 383 -14.28 -3.22 9.38
CA SER A 383 -15.04 -4.43 9.67
C SER A 383 -15.91 -4.25 10.89
N ALA A 384 -17.14 -4.77 10.82
CA ALA A 384 -18.11 -4.74 11.91
C ALA A 384 -18.78 -6.10 12.08
N PRO A 385 -19.16 -6.49 13.31
CA PRO A 385 -19.90 -7.72 13.52
C PRO A 385 -21.34 -7.57 13.04
N VAL A 386 -21.85 -8.59 12.36
CA VAL A 386 -23.28 -8.72 12.06
C VAL A 386 -23.90 -9.56 13.17
N LEU A 387 -24.82 -8.98 13.92
CA LEU A 387 -25.43 -9.63 15.09
C LEU A 387 -26.72 -10.36 14.72
N SER A 388 -27.01 -11.42 15.47
CA SER A 388 -28.29 -12.15 15.43
C SER A 388 -29.48 -11.24 15.79
N GLY A 389 -30.70 -11.70 15.51
CA GLY A 389 -31.94 -10.96 15.80
C GLY A 389 -32.08 -10.49 17.26
N ASN A 390 -31.56 -11.25 18.22
CA ASN A 390 -31.54 -10.93 19.65
C ASN A 390 -30.30 -10.12 20.09
N GLY A 391 -29.34 -9.86 19.19
CA GLY A 391 -28.15 -9.06 19.46
C GLY A 391 -27.05 -9.76 20.26
N GLU A 392 -27.21 -11.05 20.60
CA GLU A 392 -26.32 -11.77 21.51
C GLU A 392 -25.12 -12.41 20.81
N ALA A 393 -25.29 -12.92 19.60
CA ALA A 393 -24.25 -13.64 18.87
C ALA A 393 -23.89 -12.92 17.57
N ALA A 394 -22.60 -12.89 17.23
CA ALA A 394 -22.16 -12.51 15.89
C ALA A 394 -22.42 -13.69 14.95
N ILE A 395 -23.24 -13.47 13.91
CA ILE A 395 -23.54 -14.46 12.86
C ILE A 395 -22.61 -14.30 11.64
N GLY A 396 -21.74 -13.28 11.69
CA GLY A 396 -20.78 -12.97 10.65
C GLY A 396 -20.13 -11.61 10.84
N VAL A 397 -19.39 -11.18 9.83
CA VAL A 397 -18.68 -9.90 9.76
C VAL A 397 -18.99 -9.25 8.43
N VAL A 398 -19.32 -7.97 8.48
CA VAL A 398 -19.37 -7.11 7.29
C VAL A 398 -18.03 -6.39 7.18
N VAL A 399 -17.46 -6.40 5.98
CA VAL A 399 -16.19 -5.74 5.65
C VAL A 399 -16.45 -4.78 4.50
N ILE A 400 -16.04 -3.52 4.65
CA ILE A 400 -16.00 -2.54 3.57
C ILE A 400 -14.56 -2.09 3.34
N GLY A 401 -14.11 -2.08 2.09
CA GLY A 401 -12.88 -1.43 1.68
C GLY A 401 -13.14 0.02 1.29
N LEU A 402 -12.27 0.92 1.73
CA LEU A 402 -12.36 2.36 1.50
C LEU A 402 -11.08 2.86 0.84
N SER A 403 -11.23 3.61 -0.25
CA SER A 403 -10.13 4.37 -0.86
C SER A 403 -9.65 5.43 0.12
N ILE A 404 -8.38 5.39 0.50
CA ILE A 404 -7.81 6.32 1.48
C ILE A 404 -7.80 7.75 0.93
N GLU A 405 -7.51 7.90 -0.36
CA GLU A 405 -7.50 9.19 -1.03
C GLU A 405 -8.89 9.84 -1.02
N GLU A 406 -9.92 9.11 -1.43
CA GLU A 406 -11.30 9.63 -1.44
C GLU A 406 -11.82 9.87 -0.02
N ALA A 407 -11.52 8.96 0.92
CA ALA A 407 -12.02 9.03 2.28
C ALA A 407 -11.49 10.24 3.07
N LEU A 408 -10.31 10.75 2.70
CA LEU A 408 -9.63 11.81 3.44
C LEU A 408 -9.52 13.13 2.65
N SER A 409 -9.65 13.11 1.31
CA SER A 409 -9.66 14.33 0.48
C SER A 409 -10.93 15.17 0.62
N ASP A 410 -12.10 14.57 0.84
CA ASP A 410 -13.38 15.30 0.93
C ASP A 410 -13.54 16.13 2.23
N SER A 411 -12.68 15.90 3.21
CA SER A 411 -12.68 16.65 4.47
C SER A 411 -11.78 17.90 4.48
N GLU A 412 -10.95 18.12 3.46
CA GLU A 412 -9.94 19.20 3.47
C GLU A 412 -10.15 20.27 2.40
N LYS A 413 -11.29 20.23 1.69
CA LYS A 413 -11.74 21.29 0.78
C LYS A 413 -12.40 22.49 1.50
N TYR A 414 -12.17 22.67 2.80
CA TYR A 414 -12.75 23.76 3.59
C TYR A 414 -11.79 24.94 3.74
#